data_AF-A0A9P6JG29-F1
#
_entry.id   AF-A0A9P6JG29-F1
#
_cell.length_a   1.000
_cell.length_b   1.000
_cell.length_c   1.000
_cell.angle_alpha   90.00
_cell.angle_beta   90.00
_cell.angle_gamma   90.00
#
_symmetry.space_group_name_H-M   'P 1'
#
loop_
_entity.id
_entity.type
_entity.pdbx_description
1 polymer ?
#
loop_
_entity_poly.entity_id
_entity_poly.type
_entity_poly.pdbx_seq_one_letter_code
_entity_poly.pdbx_strand_id
1 'polypeptide(L)'
;MKVALTEFTKFYNRYYNNDNGLKSAKWLFKQISDLIEESETTGVGVLRFDHNWKQFSIIARFEGRDDSLDNEPVIIGAHQDSLNMWLPFLRAPGADDDGSGTVTILEVFRALVTIGFRPHRPVEFHWYSAEEKGLLGSQAIAQSYEKWNVDVLGMIQNDMTGYVGTKFPESYAIVTDNVDSDLTDLLRTYAEEYGDIPVRNTKCGYSCSDHASWAKAGYRSAFAIEGDLTDDNPYIHTSNDDISHINFDHMKQFAKLSLGFAVELGYYKGDQVDDTR
;
A
#
# COMPACT_ATOMS: atom_id res chain seq x y z
N MET A 1 -14.02 2.86 0.42
CA MET A 1 -13.23 3.19 -0.79
C MET A 1 -13.80 4.34 -1.64
N LYS A 2 -14.91 4.18 -2.38
CA LYS A 2 -15.39 5.21 -3.34
C LYS A 2 -15.49 6.65 -2.80
N VAL A 3 -16.06 6.82 -1.61
CA VAL A 3 -16.16 8.14 -0.96
C VAL A 3 -14.77 8.72 -0.71
N ALA A 4 -13.87 7.95 -0.09
CA ALA A 4 -12.51 8.39 0.22
C ALA A 4 -11.73 8.78 -1.05
N LEU A 5 -11.77 7.95 -2.11
CA LEU A 5 -11.07 8.26 -3.36
C LEU A 5 -11.64 9.50 -4.07
N THR A 6 -12.96 9.67 -4.03
CA THR A 6 -13.61 10.87 -4.57
C THR A 6 -13.13 12.13 -3.87
N GLU A 7 -12.95 12.10 -2.55
CA GLU A 7 -12.39 13.25 -1.82
C GLU A 7 -10.89 13.43 -2.08
N PHE A 8 -10.13 12.33 -2.13
CA PHE A 8 -8.68 12.35 -2.32
C PHE A 8 -8.26 12.90 -3.70
N THR A 9 -9.07 12.67 -4.73
CA THR A 9 -8.84 13.17 -6.11
C THR A 9 -9.26 14.63 -6.31
N LYS A 10 -9.87 15.28 -5.30
CA LYS A 10 -10.18 16.72 -5.35
C LYS A 10 -8.97 17.60 -5.09
N PHE A 11 -7.94 17.09 -4.41
CA PHE A 11 -6.67 17.82 -4.32
C PHE A 11 -6.17 18.12 -5.74
N TYR A 12 -5.70 19.35 -5.97
CA TYR A 12 -5.28 19.76 -7.31
C TYR A 12 -4.14 18.86 -7.83
N ASN A 13 -3.20 18.54 -6.95
CA ASN A 13 -2.23 17.45 -7.05
C ASN A 13 -1.84 17.04 -5.63
N ARG A 14 -1.10 15.94 -5.47
CA ARG A 14 -0.53 15.53 -4.18
C ARG A 14 0.99 15.57 -4.18
N TYR A 15 1.56 16.47 -4.99
CA TYR A 15 3.00 16.58 -5.17
C TYR A 15 3.74 16.83 -3.85
N TYR A 16 4.76 16.01 -3.59
CA TYR A 16 5.44 15.89 -2.30
C TYR A 16 5.95 17.20 -1.69
N ASN A 17 6.42 18.14 -2.51
CA ASN A 17 7.08 19.36 -2.04
C ASN A 17 6.27 20.63 -2.31
N ASN A 18 4.94 20.55 -2.19
CA ASN A 18 4.07 21.72 -2.24
C ASN A 18 2.99 21.69 -1.13
N ASP A 19 2.17 22.73 -1.09
CA ASP A 19 1.11 22.84 -0.08
C ASP A 19 -0.06 21.88 -0.31
N ASN A 20 -0.30 21.44 -1.54
CA ASN A 20 -1.36 20.47 -1.83
C ASN A 20 -0.95 19.07 -1.33
N GLY A 21 0.30 18.64 -1.57
CA GLY A 21 0.86 17.42 -0.99
C GLY A 21 0.73 17.42 0.53
N LEU A 22 1.15 18.50 1.21
CA LEU A 22 0.98 18.65 2.66
C LEU A 22 -0.49 18.56 3.10
N LYS A 23 -1.41 19.21 2.38
CA LYS A 23 -2.85 19.15 2.70
C LYS A 23 -3.41 17.74 2.53
N SER A 24 -3.01 17.03 1.48
CA SER A 24 -3.44 15.65 1.23
C SER A 24 -2.94 14.69 2.31
N ALA A 25 -1.67 14.80 2.74
CA ALA A 25 -1.13 14.01 3.85
C ALA A 25 -1.85 14.30 5.17
N LYS A 26 -2.15 15.57 5.46
CA LYS A 26 -2.93 15.95 6.65
C LYS A 26 -4.35 15.38 6.61
N TRP A 27 -4.99 15.40 5.45
CA TRP A 27 -6.31 14.82 5.27
C TRP A 27 -6.28 13.31 5.54
N LEU A 28 -5.34 12.60 4.91
CA LEU A 28 -5.20 11.15 5.06
C LEU A 28 -4.86 10.74 6.50
N PHE A 29 -3.92 11.45 7.14
CA PHE A 29 -3.59 11.26 8.56
C PHE A 29 -4.81 11.45 9.46
N LYS A 30 -5.63 12.46 9.17
CA LYS A 30 -6.87 12.70 9.91
C LYS A 30 -7.85 11.53 9.72
N GLN A 31 -8.04 11.03 8.49
CA GLN A 31 -8.92 9.88 8.27
C GLN A 31 -8.50 8.69 9.11
N ILE A 32 -7.20 8.36 9.14
CA ILE A 32 -6.67 7.25 9.92
C ILE A 32 -6.86 7.48 11.44
N SER A 33 -6.59 8.69 11.90
CA SER A 33 -6.75 9.07 13.31
C SER A 33 -8.21 8.98 13.76
N ASP A 34 -9.15 9.49 12.96
CA ASP A 34 -10.58 9.42 13.23
C ASP A 34 -11.05 7.95 13.31
N LEU A 35 -10.59 7.09 12.39
CA LEU A 35 -10.92 5.66 12.40
C LEU A 35 -10.46 4.96 13.68
N ILE A 36 -9.26 5.29 14.17
CA ILE A 36 -8.74 4.74 15.42
C ILE A 36 -9.62 5.21 16.60
N GLU A 37 -9.87 6.52 16.70
CA GLU A 37 -10.64 7.13 17.80
C GLU A 37 -12.08 6.59 17.85
N GLU A 38 -12.76 6.51 16.70
CA GLU A 38 -14.16 6.07 16.60
C GLU A 38 -14.34 4.57 16.91
N SER A 39 -13.29 3.76 16.74
CA SER A 39 -13.38 2.31 16.92
C SER A 39 -13.21 1.83 18.35
N GLU A 40 -12.64 2.66 19.23
CA GLU A 40 -12.21 2.29 20.58
C GLU A 40 -11.23 1.09 20.63
N THR A 41 -10.61 0.72 19.50
CA THR A 41 -9.64 -0.38 19.45
C THR A 41 -8.36 0.00 20.17
N THR A 42 -7.89 -0.89 21.05
CA THR A 42 -6.64 -0.73 21.80
C THR A 42 -5.47 -1.37 21.06
N GLY A 43 -4.26 -0.83 21.22
CA GLY A 43 -3.07 -1.40 20.58
C GLY A 43 -2.98 -1.08 19.10
N VAL A 44 -3.58 0.04 18.68
CA VAL A 44 -3.43 0.59 17.34
C VAL A 44 -3.06 2.07 17.46
N GLY A 45 -2.15 2.53 16.61
CA GLY A 45 -1.68 3.91 16.59
C GLY A 45 -1.35 4.39 15.18
N VAL A 46 -1.17 5.71 15.03
CA VAL A 46 -0.74 6.33 13.78
C VAL A 46 0.37 7.34 14.05
N LEU A 47 1.42 7.26 13.24
CA LEU A 47 2.65 8.04 13.35
C LEU A 47 2.87 8.82 12.05
N ARG A 48 3.38 10.04 12.22
CA ARG A 48 3.86 10.89 11.13
C ARG A 48 5.36 10.69 11.00
N PHE A 49 5.83 10.32 9.81
CA PHE A 49 7.24 10.25 9.47
C PHE A 49 7.65 11.48 8.66
N ASP A 50 8.44 12.36 9.27
CA ASP A 50 8.86 13.63 8.68
C ASP A 50 10.08 13.50 7.76
N HIS A 51 10.06 14.29 6.68
CA HIS A 51 11.14 14.37 5.68
C HIS A 51 11.65 15.81 5.55
N ASN A 52 12.67 16.03 4.71
CA ASN A 52 13.16 17.39 4.39
C ASN A 52 12.33 18.10 3.30
N TRP A 53 11.14 17.60 2.99
CA TRP A 53 10.12 18.21 2.13
C TRP A 53 8.78 18.30 2.87
N LYS A 54 7.77 18.92 2.23
CA LYS A 54 6.51 19.26 2.90
C LYS A 54 5.65 18.05 3.27
N GLN A 55 5.43 17.12 2.33
CA GLN A 55 4.55 15.97 2.54
C GLN A 55 5.24 14.88 3.38
N PHE A 56 4.72 14.60 4.57
CA PHE A 56 5.19 13.51 5.41
C PHE A 56 4.61 12.17 4.96
N SER A 57 5.30 11.07 5.30
CA SER A 57 4.75 9.72 5.18
C SER A 57 3.97 9.34 6.44
N ILE A 58 3.05 8.38 6.33
CA ILE A 58 2.18 7.96 7.43
C ILE A 58 2.40 6.48 7.70
N ILE A 59 2.53 6.11 8.97
CA ILE A 59 2.63 4.72 9.41
C ILE A 59 1.53 4.50 10.44
N ALA A 60 0.51 3.69 10.10
CA ALA A 60 -0.45 3.19 11.07
C ALA A 60 -0.02 1.78 11.49
N ARG A 61 -0.10 1.47 12.78
CA ARG A 61 0.46 0.23 13.34
C ARG A 61 -0.52 -0.41 14.32
N PHE A 62 -0.84 -1.67 14.10
CA PHE A 62 -1.38 -2.56 15.12
C PHE A 62 -0.21 -3.19 15.86
N GLU A 63 -0.22 -3.13 17.18
CA GLU A 63 0.77 -3.82 18.00
C GLU A 63 0.50 -5.32 18.05
N GLY A 64 1.58 -6.09 18.10
CA GLY A 64 1.53 -7.52 18.37
C GLY A 64 1.12 -7.80 19.82
N ARG A 65 0.64 -9.02 20.05
CA ARG A 65 0.36 -9.55 21.40
C ARG A 65 1.39 -10.58 21.87
N ASP A 66 2.37 -10.86 21.03
CA ASP A 66 3.42 -11.84 21.28
C ASP A 66 4.77 -11.12 21.28
N ASP A 67 5.29 -10.80 22.47
CA ASP A 67 6.53 -10.04 22.65
C ASP A 67 7.74 -10.64 21.91
N SER A 68 7.70 -11.95 21.59
CA SER A 68 8.76 -12.60 20.82
C SER A 68 8.78 -12.21 19.34
N LEU A 69 7.68 -11.64 18.83
CA LEU A 69 7.50 -11.23 17.43
C LEU A 69 7.40 -9.72 17.26
N ASP A 70 7.58 -8.93 18.34
CA ASP A 70 7.37 -7.47 18.33
C ASP A 70 8.29 -6.70 17.37
N ASN A 71 9.44 -7.28 17.02
CA ASN A 71 10.39 -6.70 16.07
C ASN A 71 10.20 -7.18 14.63
N GLU A 72 9.18 -8.00 14.36
CA GLU A 72 8.95 -8.62 13.05
C GLU A 72 7.65 -8.15 12.38
N PRO A 73 7.52 -6.85 12.03
CA PRO A 73 6.28 -6.33 11.46
C PRO A 73 6.01 -6.89 10.06
N VAL A 74 4.72 -6.99 9.74
CA VAL A 74 4.22 -7.17 8.37
C VAL A 74 3.79 -5.81 7.84
N ILE A 75 4.20 -5.46 6.61
CA ILE A 75 3.96 -4.13 6.05
C ILE A 75 3.05 -4.20 4.82
N ILE A 76 2.02 -3.37 4.81
CA ILE A 76 1.13 -3.12 3.68
C ILE A 76 1.32 -1.68 3.24
N GLY A 77 1.88 -1.48 2.05
CA GLY A 77 2.29 -0.18 1.54
C GLY A 77 1.50 0.30 0.31
N ALA A 78 1.45 1.61 0.16
CA ALA A 78 0.98 2.38 -0.99
C ALA A 78 1.65 3.77 -0.96
N HIS A 79 1.70 4.49 -2.07
CA HIS A 79 2.16 5.90 -2.04
C HIS A 79 0.98 6.87 -2.14
N GLN A 80 1.12 8.03 -1.48
CA GLN A 80 0.04 9.03 -1.38
C GLN A 80 0.28 10.26 -2.24
N ASP A 81 1.45 10.41 -2.86
CA ASP A 81 1.70 11.53 -3.75
C ASP A 81 1.08 11.33 -5.14
N SER A 82 1.26 12.33 -5.99
CA SER A 82 0.96 12.28 -7.42
C SER A 82 1.64 13.45 -8.09
N LEU A 83 2.08 13.25 -9.33
CA LEU A 83 2.55 14.33 -10.17
C LEU A 83 1.92 14.35 -11.56
N ASN A 84 2.16 15.45 -12.27
CA ASN A 84 1.93 15.50 -13.69
C ASN A 84 3.28 15.46 -14.41
N MET A 85 3.48 14.49 -15.30
CA MET A 85 4.79 14.23 -15.90
C MET A 85 5.26 15.36 -16.82
N TRP A 86 4.34 16.12 -17.44
CA TRP A 86 4.72 17.27 -18.27
C TRP A 86 5.27 18.42 -17.43
N LEU A 87 4.56 18.77 -16.35
CA LEU A 87 4.98 19.76 -15.36
C LEU A 87 4.41 19.39 -13.99
N PRO A 88 5.26 19.03 -12.99
CA PRO A 88 4.80 18.43 -11.73
C PRO A 88 3.81 19.26 -10.89
N PHE A 89 3.71 20.56 -11.16
CA PHE A 89 2.80 21.47 -10.47
C PHE A 89 1.44 21.62 -11.16
N LEU A 90 1.20 20.96 -12.30
CA LEU A 90 -0.12 20.91 -12.92
C LEU A 90 -1.09 20.02 -12.15
N ARG A 91 -2.35 20.02 -12.59
CA ARG A 91 -3.37 19.14 -12.06
C ARG A 91 -2.97 17.68 -12.28
N ALA A 92 -2.99 16.92 -11.19
CA ALA A 92 -2.73 15.48 -11.15
C ALA A 92 -3.67 14.90 -10.09
N PRO A 93 -4.91 14.53 -10.46
CA PRO A 93 -5.84 13.95 -9.50
C PRO A 93 -5.32 12.62 -8.95
N GLY A 94 -4.50 11.89 -9.72
CA GLY A 94 -3.81 10.69 -9.28
C GLY A 94 -4.81 9.68 -8.72
N ALA A 95 -5.87 9.39 -9.49
CA ALA A 95 -6.98 8.58 -9.02
C ALA A 95 -6.60 7.12 -8.95
N ASP A 96 -5.92 6.63 -9.96
CA ASP A 96 -5.40 5.29 -10.00
C ASP A 96 -4.01 5.25 -9.39
N ASP A 97 -3.14 6.17 -9.80
CA ASP A 97 -1.74 6.29 -9.40
C ASP A 97 -1.55 7.41 -8.33
N ASP A 98 -1.07 7.06 -7.15
CA ASP A 98 -1.64 5.91 -6.41
C ASP A 98 -2.77 6.27 -5.43
N GLY A 99 -3.75 7.03 -5.91
CA GLY A 99 -4.99 7.24 -5.15
C GLY A 99 -5.70 5.93 -4.82
N SER A 100 -5.67 4.98 -5.75
CA SER A 100 -6.38 3.72 -5.64
C SER A 100 -5.73 2.83 -4.57
N GLY A 101 -4.43 2.57 -4.63
CA GLY A 101 -3.69 1.78 -3.63
C GLY A 101 -3.78 2.41 -2.24
N THR A 102 -3.58 3.73 -2.15
CA THR A 102 -3.75 4.50 -0.90
C THR A 102 -5.09 4.23 -0.23
N VAL A 103 -6.19 4.27 -1.00
CA VAL A 103 -7.55 4.10 -0.46
C VAL A 103 -7.91 2.62 -0.27
N THR A 104 -7.33 1.73 -1.05
CA THR A 104 -7.43 0.27 -0.87
C THR A 104 -6.89 -0.12 0.51
N ILE A 105 -5.66 0.28 0.84
CA ILE A 105 -5.07 -0.08 2.14
C ILE A 105 -5.72 0.67 3.31
N LEU A 106 -6.27 1.87 3.08
CA LEU A 106 -7.10 2.59 4.06
C LEU A 106 -8.40 1.84 4.39
N GLU A 107 -9.05 1.23 3.40
CA GLU A 107 -10.25 0.42 3.63
C GLU A 107 -9.93 -0.86 4.41
N VAL A 108 -8.81 -1.51 4.11
CA VAL A 108 -8.33 -2.67 4.88
C VAL A 108 -8.06 -2.28 6.33
N PHE A 109 -7.33 -1.18 6.55
CA PHE A 109 -7.09 -0.63 7.88
C PHE A 109 -8.41 -0.36 8.62
N ARG A 110 -9.37 0.32 7.97
CA ARG A 110 -10.71 0.58 8.51
C ARG A 110 -11.40 -0.70 8.95
N ALA A 111 -11.39 -1.73 8.11
CA ALA A 111 -12.04 -3.00 8.40
C ALA A 111 -11.41 -3.69 9.63
N LEU A 112 -10.08 -3.75 9.69
CA LEU A 112 -9.33 -4.36 10.80
C LEU A 112 -9.54 -3.62 12.12
N VAL A 113 -9.52 -2.28 12.08
CA VAL A 113 -9.82 -1.45 13.25
C VAL A 113 -11.27 -1.65 13.70
N THR A 114 -12.23 -1.73 12.78
CA THR A 114 -13.66 -1.93 13.13
C THR A 114 -13.91 -3.26 13.84
N ILE A 115 -13.17 -4.32 13.50
CA ILE A 115 -13.32 -5.64 14.12
C ILE A 115 -12.46 -5.84 15.37
N GLY A 116 -11.69 -4.82 15.78
CA GLY A 116 -10.76 -4.93 16.92
C GLY A 116 -9.63 -5.93 16.66
N PHE A 117 -9.04 -5.90 15.47
CA PHE A 117 -7.94 -6.78 15.07
C PHE A 117 -6.78 -6.76 16.09
N ARG A 118 -6.33 -7.95 16.49
CA ARG A 118 -5.25 -8.15 17.49
C ARG A 118 -4.29 -9.24 16.99
N PRO A 119 -3.32 -8.88 16.14
CA PRO A 119 -2.38 -9.84 15.56
C PRO A 119 -1.38 -10.37 16.59
N HIS A 120 -0.67 -11.45 16.25
CA HIS A 120 0.45 -11.95 17.05
C HIS A 120 1.68 -11.07 16.94
N ARG A 121 2.04 -10.69 15.71
CA ARG A 121 3.11 -9.75 15.39
C ARG A 121 2.55 -8.38 14.99
N PRO A 122 3.35 -7.32 14.98
CA PRO A 122 2.88 -6.04 14.51
C PRO A 122 2.46 -6.08 13.03
N VAL A 123 1.42 -5.32 12.69
CA VAL A 123 0.97 -5.13 11.30
C VAL A 123 0.90 -3.64 11.02
N GLU A 124 1.61 -3.20 9.99
CA GLU A 124 1.79 -1.80 9.66
C GLU A 124 1.22 -1.47 8.28
N PHE A 125 0.59 -0.30 8.19
CA PHE A 125 0.05 0.30 6.97
C PHE A 125 0.82 1.57 6.68
N HIS A 126 1.47 1.63 5.52
CA HIS A 126 2.38 2.70 5.14
C HIS A 126 1.83 3.48 3.95
N TRP A 127 1.80 4.81 4.08
CA TRP A 127 1.51 5.72 2.97
C TRP A 127 2.73 6.59 2.69
N TYR A 128 3.51 6.19 1.70
CA TYR A 128 4.79 6.81 1.34
C TYR A 128 4.59 8.15 0.64
N SER A 129 5.47 9.11 0.91
CA SER A 129 5.49 10.37 0.16
C SER A 129 6.66 10.36 -0.81
N ALA A 130 6.55 11.13 -1.90
CA ALA A 130 7.63 11.32 -2.86
C ALA A 130 8.09 10.02 -3.56
N GLU A 131 7.18 9.07 -3.82
CA GLU A 131 7.44 7.92 -4.68
C GLU A 131 7.84 8.42 -6.08
N GLU A 132 7.07 9.38 -6.57
CA GLU A 132 7.13 9.98 -7.91
C GLU A 132 8.42 10.79 -8.17
N LYS A 133 9.25 10.95 -7.14
CA LYS A 133 10.60 11.53 -7.21
C LYS A 133 11.72 10.52 -6.98
N GLY A 134 11.41 9.25 -7.23
CA GLY A 134 12.35 8.15 -7.14
C GLY A 134 12.36 7.56 -5.74
N LEU A 135 11.20 7.17 -5.23
CA LEU A 135 11.02 6.37 -4.02
C LEU A 135 11.57 7.03 -2.76
N LEU A 136 11.53 8.37 -2.64
CA LEU A 136 12.28 9.07 -1.60
C LEU A 136 11.75 8.77 -0.20
N GLY A 137 10.42 8.71 -0.02
CA GLY A 137 9.80 8.44 1.27
C GLY A 137 10.02 7.01 1.74
N SER A 138 9.77 6.02 0.88
CA SER A 138 10.00 4.61 1.21
C SER A 138 11.47 4.30 1.43
N GLN A 139 12.41 4.90 0.68
CA GLN A 139 13.84 4.75 0.95
C GLN A 139 14.21 5.27 2.33
N ALA A 140 13.72 6.45 2.73
CA ALA A 140 14.03 7.01 4.04
C ALA A 140 13.47 6.16 5.19
N ILE A 141 12.26 5.60 5.03
CA ILE A 141 11.65 4.70 6.01
C ILE A 141 12.41 3.36 6.07
N ALA A 142 12.64 2.70 4.94
CA ALA A 142 13.34 1.42 4.89
C ALA A 142 14.77 1.51 5.48
N GLN A 143 15.51 2.59 5.17
CA GLN A 143 16.81 2.87 5.79
C GLN A 143 16.73 3.13 7.30
N SER A 144 15.61 3.67 7.79
CA SER A 144 15.41 3.88 9.23
C SER A 144 15.14 2.55 9.91
N TYR A 145 14.33 1.68 9.31
CA TYR A 145 14.07 0.32 9.80
C TYR A 145 15.37 -0.50 9.84
N GLU A 146 16.20 -0.42 8.79
CA GLU A 146 17.54 -1.02 8.77
C GLU A 146 18.40 -0.51 9.93
N LYS A 147 18.48 0.81 10.16
CA LYS A 147 19.25 1.38 11.27
C LYS A 147 18.73 0.99 12.65
N TRP A 148 17.43 0.75 12.77
CA TRP A 148 16.78 0.29 13.99
C TRP A 148 16.87 -1.22 14.18
N ASN A 149 17.42 -1.96 13.21
CA ASN A 149 17.46 -3.42 13.18
C ASN A 149 16.07 -4.06 13.33
N VAL A 150 15.06 -3.49 12.66
CA VAL A 150 13.72 -4.09 12.58
C VAL A 150 13.77 -5.27 11.62
N ASP A 151 13.21 -6.42 12.00
CA ASP A 151 13.25 -7.65 11.20
C ASP A 151 11.94 -7.84 10.40
N VAL A 152 11.70 -6.97 9.41
CA VAL A 152 10.44 -6.98 8.65
C VAL A 152 10.19 -8.35 8.02
N LEU A 153 9.10 -9.02 8.43
CA LEU A 153 8.77 -10.36 7.95
C LEU A 153 8.48 -10.36 6.44
N GLY A 154 7.78 -9.33 5.98
CA GLY A 154 7.44 -9.13 4.58
C GLY A 154 6.68 -7.83 4.36
N MET A 155 6.90 -7.24 3.20
CA MET A 155 6.21 -6.03 2.75
C MET A 155 5.48 -6.29 1.43
N ILE A 156 4.23 -5.86 1.31
CA ILE A 156 3.54 -5.79 0.02
C ILE A 156 3.32 -4.35 -0.39
N GLN A 157 3.58 -4.05 -1.66
CA GLN A 157 3.15 -2.82 -2.30
C GLN A 157 1.81 -3.02 -3.01
N ASN A 158 0.92 -2.06 -2.86
CA ASN A 158 -0.28 -1.88 -3.66
C ASN A 158 -0.12 -0.54 -4.38
N ASP A 159 0.04 -0.57 -5.68
CA ASP A 159 0.24 0.63 -6.49
C ASP A 159 -0.50 0.42 -7.82
N MET A 160 -1.45 1.31 -8.11
CA MET A 160 -2.44 1.17 -9.17
C MET A 160 -3.28 -0.10 -9.01
N THR A 161 -4.43 0.04 -8.35
CA THR A 161 -5.39 -1.03 -8.03
C THR A 161 -6.76 -0.77 -8.64
N GLY A 162 -6.89 0.29 -9.43
CA GLY A 162 -8.16 0.92 -9.76
C GLY A 162 -8.61 0.75 -11.20
N TYR A 163 -7.72 0.56 -12.15
CA TYR A 163 -8.08 0.47 -13.57
C TYR A 163 -8.15 -0.98 -14.05
N VAL A 164 -9.00 -1.24 -15.05
CA VAL A 164 -9.05 -2.53 -15.73
C VAL A 164 -8.73 -2.28 -17.19
N GLY A 165 -7.60 -2.84 -17.63
CA GLY A 165 -7.12 -2.78 -19.01
C GLY A 165 -8.15 -3.24 -20.03
N THR A 166 -7.93 -2.86 -21.29
CA THR A 166 -8.88 -3.11 -22.39
C THR A 166 -8.48 -4.26 -23.30
N LYS A 167 -7.22 -4.72 -23.22
CA LYS A 167 -6.64 -5.78 -24.06
C LYS A 167 -6.77 -7.15 -23.40
N PHE A 168 -6.71 -7.21 -22.07
CA PHE A 168 -6.78 -8.48 -21.33
C PHE A 168 -8.00 -8.55 -20.41
N PRO A 169 -8.48 -9.77 -20.09
CA PRO A 169 -9.46 -9.94 -19.03
C PRO A 169 -8.92 -9.42 -17.69
N GLU A 170 -9.83 -8.92 -16.85
CA GLU A 170 -9.55 -8.52 -15.47
C GLU A 170 -8.75 -9.60 -14.73
N SER A 171 -7.69 -9.19 -14.03
CA SER A 171 -6.82 -10.08 -13.27
C SER A 171 -6.02 -9.31 -12.24
N TYR A 172 -5.58 -9.96 -11.17
CA TYR A 172 -4.42 -9.48 -10.44
C TYR A 172 -3.17 -9.64 -11.31
N ALA A 173 -2.28 -8.66 -11.32
CA ALA A 173 -0.93 -8.87 -11.82
C ALA A 173 0.08 -8.81 -10.67
N ILE A 174 0.81 -9.90 -10.50
CA ILE A 174 1.86 -10.04 -9.48
C ILE A 174 3.21 -9.84 -10.16
N VAL A 175 3.98 -8.86 -9.68
CA VAL A 175 5.31 -8.54 -10.22
C VAL A 175 6.30 -9.63 -9.83
N THR A 176 7.19 -10.01 -10.75
CA THR A 176 8.10 -11.15 -10.59
C THR A 176 9.59 -10.78 -10.69
N ASP A 177 9.90 -9.50 -10.86
CA ASP A 177 11.27 -8.98 -10.89
C ASP A 177 11.49 -7.92 -9.80
N ASN A 178 12.70 -7.87 -9.24
CA ASN A 178 13.07 -6.99 -8.10
C ASN A 178 12.22 -7.20 -6.83
N VAL A 179 11.77 -8.44 -6.61
CA VAL A 179 10.94 -8.88 -5.48
C VAL A 179 11.48 -10.18 -4.87
N ASP A 180 11.03 -10.55 -3.68
CA ASP A 180 11.30 -11.84 -3.04
C ASP A 180 10.42 -12.94 -3.64
N SER A 181 11.02 -14.02 -4.16
CA SER A 181 10.26 -15.08 -4.86
C SER A 181 9.26 -15.79 -3.96
N ASP A 182 9.65 -16.11 -2.74
CA ASP A 182 8.82 -16.89 -1.81
C ASP A 182 7.63 -16.06 -1.32
N LEU A 183 7.83 -14.78 -1.03
CA LEU A 183 6.76 -13.85 -0.69
C LEU A 183 5.83 -13.58 -1.87
N THR A 184 6.39 -13.54 -3.10
CA THR A 184 5.61 -13.39 -4.34
C THR A 184 4.71 -14.60 -4.59
N ASP A 185 5.23 -15.82 -4.36
CA ASP A 185 4.45 -17.05 -4.49
C ASP A 185 3.35 -17.16 -3.42
N LEU A 186 3.64 -16.71 -2.20
CA LEU A 186 2.64 -16.58 -1.14
C LEU A 186 1.55 -15.57 -1.51
N LEU A 187 1.92 -14.41 -2.03
CA LEU A 187 0.98 -13.38 -2.47
C LEU A 187 0.08 -13.89 -3.59
N ARG A 188 0.62 -14.67 -4.55
CA ARG A 188 -0.17 -15.35 -5.58
C ARG A 188 -1.17 -16.33 -4.95
N THR A 189 -0.72 -17.13 -3.99
CA THR A 189 -1.59 -18.08 -3.27
C THR A 189 -2.76 -17.35 -2.59
N TYR A 190 -2.50 -16.23 -1.93
CA TYR A 190 -3.56 -15.43 -1.30
C TYR A 190 -4.50 -14.78 -2.32
N ALA A 191 -3.99 -14.35 -3.48
CA ALA A 191 -4.82 -13.80 -4.54
C ALA A 191 -5.76 -14.87 -5.14
N GLU A 192 -5.26 -16.11 -5.30
CA GLU A 192 -6.05 -17.26 -5.77
C GLU A 192 -7.08 -17.73 -4.72
N GLU A 193 -6.72 -17.71 -3.44
CA GLU A 193 -7.59 -18.20 -2.34
C GLU A 193 -8.69 -17.20 -1.96
N TYR A 194 -8.38 -15.91 -1.85
CA TYR A 194 -9.32 -14.90 -1.36
C TYR A 194 -9.97 -14.04 -2.45
N GLY A 195 -9.36 -14.00 -3.64
CA GLY A 195 -9.82 -13.21 -4.78
C GLY A 195 -10.86 -13.92 -5.65
N ASP A 196 -11.61 -13.14 -6.43
CA ASP A 196 -12.60 -13.66 -7.39
C ASP A 196 -12.15 -13.54 -8.86
N ILE A 197 -10.95 -13.00 -9.09
CA ILE A 197 -10.39 -12.73 -10.42
C ILE A 197 -9.10 -13.54 -10.64
N PRO A 198 -8.75 -13.90 -11.88
CA PRO A 198 -7.55 -14.69 -12.14
C PRO A 198 -6.27 -13.93 -11.76
N VAL A 199 -5.20 -14.67 -11.53
CA VAL A 199 -3.87 -14.11 -11.26
C VAL A 199 -2.97 -14.30 -12.49
N ARG A 200 -2.18 -13.27 -12.81
CA ARG A 200 -1.10 -13.34 -13.80
C ARG A 200 0.20 -12.82 -13.23
N ASN A 201 1.30 -13.23 -13.85
CA ASN A 201 2.61 -12.64 -13.59
C ASN A 201 2.85 -11.47 -14.54
N THR A 202 3.51 -10.43 -14.05
CA THR A 202 4.00 -9.31 -14.85
C THR A 202 5.45 -8.98 -14.46
N LYS A 203 6.07 -8.08 -15.22
CA LYS A 203 7.42 -7.58 -14.95
C LYS A 203 7.51 -6.08 -15.20
N CYS A 204 8.10 -5.36 -14.25
CA CYS A 204 8.34 -3.93 -14.38
C CYS A 204 9.55 -3.60 -15.26
N GLY A 205 10.61 -4.42 -15.20
CA GLY A 205 11.87 -4.18 -15.89
C GLY A 205 12.82 -3.19 -15.18
N TYR A 206 12.38 -2.56 -14.09
CA TYR A 206 13.16 -1.66 -13.23
C TYR A 206 12.56 -1.63 -11.81
N SER A 207 13.19 -0.87 -10.89
CA SER A 207 12.66 -0.59 -9.55
C SER A 207 11.42 0.32 -9.63
N CYS A 208 10.26 -0.27 -9.89
CA CYS A 208 9.08 0.45 -10.36
C CYS A 208 8.22 1.14 -9.30
N SER A 209 8.32 0.74 -8.04
CA SER A 209 7.54 1.33 -6.94
C SER A 209 8.22 1.05 -5.59
N ASP A 210 7.59 1.41 -4.47
CA ASP A 210 8.21 1.44 -3.14
C ASP A 210 8.71 0.09 -2.61
N HIS A 211 8.18 -1.04 -3.12
CA HIS A 211 8.72 -2.39 -2.80
C HIS A 211 10.23 -2.48 -3.07
N ALA A 212 10.74 -1.75 -4.06
CA ALA A 212 12.15 -1.75 -4.42
C ALA A 212 13.03 -1.08 -3.35
N SER A 213 12.49 -0.11 -2.60
CA SER A 213 13.19 0.50 -1.45
C SER A 213 13.43 -0.52 -0.35
N TRP A 214 12.43 -1.36 -0.06
CA TRP A 214 12.52 -2.44 0.92
C TRP A 214 13.49 -3.54 0.46
N ALA A 215 13.40 -3.98 -0.80
CA ALA A 215 14.33 -4.94 -1.38
C ALA A 215 15.79 -4.43 -1.33
N LYS A 216 16.01 -3.15 -1.65
CA LYS A 216 17.34 -2.51 -1.60
C LYS A 216 17.92 -2.44 -0.19
N ALA A 217 17.06 -2.32 0.83
CA ALA A 217 17.45 -2.36 2.24
C ALA A 217 17.61 -3.80 2.79
N GLY A 218 17.42 -4.83 1.94
CA GLY A 218 17.61 -6.23 2.32
C GLY A 218 16.35 -6.93 2.84
N TYR A 219 15.19 -6.26 2.80
CA TYR A 219 13.92 -6.84 3.23
C TYR A 219 13.20 -7.58 2.12
N ARG A 220 12.38 -8.56 2.51
CA ARG A 220 11.50 -9.29 1.59
C ARG A 220 10.33 -8.38 1.20
N SER A 221 10.16 -8.16 -0.10
CA SER A 221 9.04 -7.37 -0.62
C SER A 221 8.40 -8.03 -1.84
N ALA A 222 7.10 -7.83 -2.00
CA ALA A 222 6.31 -8.25 -3.15
C ALA A 222 5.41 -7.11 -3.62
N PHE A 223 4.87 -7.22 -4.84
CA PHE A 223 4.10 -6.14 -5.45
C PHE A 223 2.95 -6.70 -6.29
N ALA A 224 1.74 -6.18 -6.02
CA ALA A 224 0.54 -6.42 -6.82
C ALA A 224 0.10 -5.11 -7.49
N ILE A 225 -0.21 -5.21 -8.79
CA ILE A 225 -0.69 -4.12 -9.66
C ILE A 225 -1.92 -4.57 -10.45
N GLU A 226 -2.75 -3.62 -10.86
CA GLU A 226 -4.06 -3.77 -11.51
C GLU A 226 -4.12 -4.65 -12.76
N GLY A 227 -2.99 -4.91 -13.41
CA GLY A 227 -3.01 -5.65 -14.66
C GLY A 227 -1.65 -5.83 -15.31
N ASP A 228 -1.70 -6.40 -16.51
CA ASP A 228 -0.51 -6.51 -17.34
C ASP A 228 0.03 -5.11 -17.67
N LEU A 229 1.32 -4.88 -17.45
CA LEU A 229 1.94 -3.56 -17.66
C LEU A 229 1.95 -3.12 -19.13
N THR A 230 1.59 -4.00 -20.07
CA THR A 230 1.38 -3.64 -21.47
C THR A 230 -0.06 -3.14 -21.76
N ASP A 231 -0.92 -3.13 -20.76
CA ASP A 231 -2.33 -2.72 -20.77
C ASP A 231 -2.69 -1.89 -19.52
N ASP A 232 -1.70 -1.13 -19.02
CA ASP A 232 -1.81 -0.22 -17.89
C ASP A 232 -2.70 0.99 -18.19
N ASN A 233 -3.13 1.69 -17.14
CA ASN A 233 -3.88 2.92 -17.27
C ASN A 233 -3.11 3.98 -18.10
N PRO A 234 -3.59 4.35 -19.31
CA PRO A 234 -2.88 5.27 -20.18
C PRO A 234 -2.94 6.74 -19.71
N TYR A 235 -3.63 7.02 -18.60
CA TYR A 235 -3.84 8.35 -18.08
C TYR A 235 -2.92 8.70 -16.90
N ILE A 236 -2.14 7.76 -16.38
CA ILE A 236 -1.21 7.98 -15.24
C ILE A 236 -0.29 9.19 -15.47
N HIS A 237 0.08 9.85 -14.38
CA HIS A 237 0.85 11.10 -14.38
C HIS A 237 0.24 12.24 -15.25
N THR A 238 -1.07 12.25 -15.49
CA THR A 238 -1.76 13.32 -16.21
C THR A 238 -2.93 13.90 -15.41
N SER A 239 -3.55 14.96 -15.95
CA SER A 239 -4.79 15.50 -15.39
C SER A 239 -6.00 14.60 -15.59
N ASN A 240 -5.89 13.58 -16.45
CA ASN A 240 -6.96 12.67 -16.82
C ASN A 240 -6.90 11.36 -16.02
N ASP A 241 -5.88 11.14 -15.18
CA ASP A 241 -5.97 10.10 -14.16
C ASP A 241 -6.96 10.55 -13.08
N ASP A 242 -8.24 10.39 -13.40
CA ASP A 242 -9.37 10.81 -12.61
C ASP A 242 -10.33 9.64 -12.31
N ILE A 243 -11.25 9.89 -11.37
CA ILE A 243 -12.14 8.87 -10.83
C ILE A 243 -13.05 8.19 -11.88
N SER A 244 -13.24 8.79 -13.07
CA SER A 244 -14.09 8.23 -14.11
C SER A 244 -13.51 6.97 -14.75
N HIS A 245 -12.21 6.72 -14.56
CA HIS A 245 -11.51 5.54 -15.05
C HIS A 245 -11.41 4.40 -14.01
N ILE A 246 -11.89 4.63 -12.79
CA ILE A 246 -11.73 3.69 -11.67
C ILE A 246 -12.87 2.67 -11.60
N ASN A 247 -12.48 1.40 -11.53
CA ASN A 247 -13.33 0.27 -11.21
C ASN A 247 -13.20 -0.10 -9.72
N PHE A 248 -14.23 0.22 -8.93
CA PHE A 248 -14.24 -0.05 -7.49
C PHE A 248 -14.41 -1.53 -7.14
N ASP A 249 -14.98 -2.34 -8.02
CA ASP A 249 -15.05 -3.79 -7.82
C ASP A 249 -13.66 -4.42 -8.02
N HIS A 250 -12.84 -3.84 -8.90
CA HIS A 250 -11.44 -4.22 -9.06
C HIS A 250 -10.62 -3.88 -7.80
N MET A 251 -10.69 -2.64 -7.31
CA MET A 251 -10.04 -2.23 -6.05
C MET A 251 -10.42 -3.13 -4.87
N LYS A 252 -11.67 -3.60 -4.82
CA LYS A 252 -12.14 -4.53 -3.79
C LYS A 252 -11.38 -5.85 -3.82
N GLN A 253 -10.97 -6.33 -4.99
CA GLN A 253 -10.13 -7.53 -5.12
C GLN A 253 -8.75 -7.31 -4.47
N PHE A 254 -8.14 -6.14 -4.66
CA PHE A 254 -6.87 -5.79 -3.99
C PHE A 254 -7.03 -5.58 -2.48
N ALA A 255 -8.17 -5.06 -2.04
CA ALA A 255 -8.49 -4.96 -0.61
C ALA A 255 -8.58 -6.36 0.04
N LYS A 256 -9.19 -7.34 -0.64
CA LYS A 256 -9.22 -8.74 -0.17
C LYS A 256 -7.82 -9.32 -0.06
N LEU A 257 -6.98 -9.12 -1.08
CA LEU A 257 -5.59 -9.59 -1.10
C LEU A 257 -4.78 -9.00 0.07
N SER A 258 -4.81 -7.68 0.22
CA SER A 258 -4.12 -6.97 1.30
C SER A 258 -4.65 -7.36 2.69
N LEU A 259 -5.96 -7.58 2.82
CA LEU A 259 -6.55 -8.07 4.07
C LEU A 259 -6.06 -9.50 4.41
N GLY A 260 -6.06 -10.40 3.43
CA GLY A 260 -5.54 -11.76 3.59
C GLY A 260 -4.08 -11.74 4.02
N PHE A 261 -3.25 -10.95 3.34
CA PHE A 261 -1.83 -10.79 3.68
C PHE A 261 -1.63 -10.28 5.13
N ALA A 262 -2.36 -9.24 5.53
CA ALA A 262 -2.31 -8.67 6.87
C ALA A 262 -2.73 -9.68 7.95
N VAL A 263 -3.81 -10.44 7.73
CA VAL A 263 -4.37 -11.38 8.70
C VAL A 263 -3.52 -12.63 8.81
N GLU A 264 -3.19 -13.28 7.69
CA GLU A 264 -2.46 -14.56 7.70
C GLU A 264 -1.06 -14.38 8.29
N LEU A 265 -0.29 -13.39 7.81
CA LEU A 265 1.04 -13.14 8.37
C LEU A 265 0.97 -12.51 9.76
N GLY A 266 -0.02 -11.67 10.04
CA GLY A 266 -0.24 -11.10 11.38
C GLY A 266 -0.47 -12.17 12.44
N TYR A 267 -1.08 -13.30 12.09
CA TYR A 267 -1.28 -14.44 13.00
C TYR A 267 -0.26 -15.59 12.83
N TYR A 268 0.60 -15.55 11.82
CA TYR A 268 1.62 -16.58 11.61
C TYR A 268 2.71 -16.55 12.68
N LYS A 269 3.04 -17.71 13.27
CA LYS A 269 4.03 -17.87 14.34
C LYS A 269 5.28 -18.68 13.94
N GLY A 270 5.45 -19.03 12.67
CA GLY A 270 6.47 -20.02 12.28
C GLY A 270 6.01 -21.45 12.51
N ASP A 271 6.93 -22.42 12.51
CA ASP A 271 6.71 -23.86 12.68
C ASP A 271 6.23 -24.27 14.10
N GLN A 272 5.34 -23.50 14.69
CA GLN A 272 4.43 -23.99 15.72
C GLN A 272 3.16 -24.41 14.98
N VAL A 273 3.14 -25.66 14.50
CA VAL A 273 1.90 -26.32 14.13
C VAL A 273 1.04 -26.30 15.39
N ASP A 274 0.04 -25.42 15.42
CA ASP A 274 -1.00 -25.46 16.44
C ASP A 274 -1.81 -26.72 16.17
N ASP A 275 -1.45 -27.80 16.86
CA ASP A 275 -2.03 -29.15 16.77
C ASP A 275 -3.46 -29.19 17.35
N THR A 276 -4.17 -28.06 17.35
CA THR A 276 -5.52 -27.89 17.87
C THR A 276 -6.44 -27.15 16.87
N ARG A 277 -6.71 -27.78 15.73
CA ARG A 277 -7.97 -27.59 15.00
C ARG A 277 -8.57 -28.93 14.62
#